data_AF-A0A0F3NJB7-F1
#
_entry.id   AF-A0A0F3NJB7-F1
#
_cell.length_a   1.000
_cell.length_b   1.000
_cell.length_c   1.000
_cell.angle_alpha   90.00
_cell.angle_beta   90.00
_cell.angle_gamma   90.00
#
_symmetry.space_group_name_H-M   'P 1'
#
loop_
_entity.id
_entity.type
_entity.pdbx_description
1 polymer ?
#
loop_
_entity_poly.entity_id
_entity_poly.type
_entity_poly.pdbx_seq_one_letter_code
_entity_poly.pdbx_strand_id
1 'polypeptide(L)'
;MLKTTEAVANLLMSLFKGVVKSSITAKIAACMLKPSVRKTMELVDPKLYNGAMLVGLNGVVVKSHGSADGKAYACAIKTAVHSARYAIVSKIASEISEMG
;
A
#
# COMPACT_ATOMS: atom_id res chain seq x y z
N MET A 1 4.59 9.69 8.29
CA MET A 1 4.87 9.63 6.84
C MET A 1 3.74 8.96 6.07
N LEU A 2 3.27 7.77 6.46
CA LEU A 2 2.22 7.03 5.70
C LEU A 2 0.92 7.83 5.46
N LYS A 3 0.38 8.50 6.50
CA LYS A 3 -0.80 9.38 6.37
C LYS A 3 -0.55 10.62 5.49
N THR A 4 0.68 11.13 5.46
CA THR A 4 1.05 12.28 4.64
C THR A 4 1.10 11.88 3.17
N THR A 5 1.70 10.74 2.86
CA THR A 5 1.73 10.17 1.50
C THR A 5 0.32 9.85 1.00
N GLU A 6 -0.54 9.31 1.86
CA GLU A 6 -1.95 9.07 1.56
C GLU A 6 -2.72 10.38 1.28
N ALA A 7 -2.52 11.42 2.09
CA ALA A 7 -3.14 12.72 1.89
C ALA A 7 -2.71 13.37 0.56
N VAL A 8 -1.42 13.30 0.22
CA VAL A 8 -0.87 13.82 -1.04
C VAL A 8 -1.41 13.03 -2.24
N ALA A 9 -1.46 11.70 -2.17
CA ALA A 9 -2.04 10.87 -3.21
C ALA A 9 -3.52 11.19 -3.46
N ASN A 10 -4.29 11.37 -2.39
CA ASN A 10 -5.70 11.76 -2.48
C ASN A 10 -5.87 13.17 -3.07
N LEU A 11 -5.01 14.12 -2.73
CA LEU A 11 -5.03 15.48 -3.27
C LEU A 11 -4.73 15.48 -4.78
N LEU A 12 -3.68 14.77 -5.21
CA LEU A 12 -3.35 14.60 -6.63
C LEU A 12 -4.51 13.98 -7.41
N MET A 13 -5.15 12.94 -6.86
CA MET A 13 -6.31 12.33 -7.50
C MET A 13 -7.52 13.27 -7.59
N SER A 14 -7.72 14.12 -6.58
CA SER A 14 -8.78 15.12 -6.59
C SER A 14 -8.55 16.16 -7.70
N LEU A 15 -7.33 16.69 -7.80
CA LEU A 15 -6.94 17.63 -8.85
C LEU A 15 -7.11 17.02 -10.24
N PHE A 16 -6.67 15.77 -10.43
CA PHE A 16 -6.80 15.06 -11.70
C PHE A 16 -8.28 14.86 -12.08
N LYS A 17 -9.13 14.47 -11.13
CA LYS A 17 -10.59 14.37 -11.35
C LYS A 17 -11.21 15.73 -11.70
N GLY A 18 -10.71 16.82 -11.12
CA GLY A 18 -11.13 18.19 -11.46
C GLY A 18 -10.86 18.51 -12.93
N VAL A 19 -9.64 18.25 -13.41
CA VAL A 19 -9.24 18.47 -14.80
C VAL A 19 -10.02 17.57 -15.76
N VAL A 20 -10.24 16.30 -15.43
CA VAL A 20 -11.04 15.40 -16.28
C VAL A 20 -12.50 15.86 -16.36
N LYS A 21 -13.04 16.49 -15.32
CA LYS A 21 -14.42 17.00 -15.31
C LYS A 21 -14.58 18.35 -15.99
N SER A 22 -13.52 19.13 -16.19
CA SER A 22 -13.60 20.50 -16.72
C SER A 22 -13.96 20.57 -18.20
N SER A 23 -13.67 19.53 -18.99
CA SER A 23 -13.97 19.51 -20.43
C SER A 23 -14.38 18.13 -20.95
N ILE A 24 -15.24 18.12 -21.95
CA ILE A 24 -15.64 16.92 -22.71
C ILE A 24 -14.41 16.32 -23.42
N THR A 25 -13.50 17.14 -23.93
CA THR A 25 -12.24 16.69 -24.55
C THR A 25 -11.33 15.99 -23.53
N ALA A 26 -11.26 16.52 -22.30
CA ALA A 26 -10.49 15.92 -21.23
C ALA A 26 -11.06 14.56 -20.79
N LYS A 27 -12.39 14.38 -20.80
CA LYS A 27 -13.02 13.07 -20.54
C LYS A 27 -12.67 12.03 -21.59
N ILE A 28 -12.69 12.40 -22.87
CA ILE A 28 -12.36 11.50 -23.98
C ILE A 28 -10.89 11.09 -23.89
N ALA A 29 -9.98 12.05 -23.69
CA ALA A 29 -8.56 11.77 -23.50
C ALA A 29 -8.32 10.85 -22.28
N ALA A 30 -8.96 11.14 -21.15
CA ALA A 30 -8.85 10.30 -19.95
C ALA A 30 -9.39 8.88 -20.16
N CYS A 31 -10.44 8.70 -20.97
CA CYS A 31 -10.98 7.38 -21.30
C CYS A 31 -9.97 6.56 -22.12
N MET A 32 -9.33 7.18 -23.12
CA MET A 32 -8.30 6.52 -23.94
C MET A 32 -7.04 6.17 -23.13
N LEU A 33 -6.64 7.04 -22.19
CA LEU A 33 -5.48 6.82 -21.32
C LEU A 33 -5.77 5.85 -20.17
N LYS A 34 -7.03 5.66 -19.75
CA LYS A 34 -7.43 4.81 -18.62
C LYS A 34 -6.77 3.42 -18.61
N PRO A 35 -6.78 2.60 -19.69
CA PRO A 35 -6.15 1.29 -19.67
C PRO A 35 -4.64 1.35 -19.44
N SER A 36 -3.95 2.34 -20.03
CA SER A 36 -2.50 2.51 -19.91
C SER A 36 -2.07 3.01 -18.53
N VAL A 37 -2.86 3.90 -17.92
CA VAL A 37 -2.52 4.53 -16.64
C VAL A 37 -3.05 3.74 -15.44
N ARG A 38 -4.01 2.81 -15.64
CA ARG A 38 -4.61 2.01 -14.55
C ARG A 38 -3.57 1.26 -13.72
N LYS A 39 -2.61 0.57 -14.36
CA LYS A 39 -1.56 -0.18 -13.65
C LYS A 39 -0.68 0.76 -12.81
N THR A 40 -0.37 1.94 -13.34
CA THR A 40 0.41 2.96 -12.63
C THR A 40 -0.36 3.53 -11.45
N MET A 41 -1.67 3.75 -11.58
CA MET A 41 -2.50 4.22 -10.47
C MET A 41 -2.64 3.18 -9.36
N GLU A 42 -2.60 1.89 -9.70
CA GLU A 42 -2.58 0.82 -8.69
C GLU A 42 -1.28 0.87 -7.85
N LEU A 43 -0.12 1.19 -8.44
CA LEU A 43 1.15 1.35 -7.70
C LEU A 43 1.14 2.52 -6.71
N VAL A 44 0.33 3.54 -6.97
CA VAL A 44 0.20 4.73 -6.12
C VAL A 44 -0.83 4.52 -5.01
N ASP A 45 -1.56 3.39 -4.99
CA ASP A 45 -2.57 3.12 -3.97
C ASP A 45 -1.90 2.82 -2.60
N PRO A 46 -2.02 3.72 -1.62
CA PRO A 46 -1.41 3.54 -0.30
C PRO A 46 -2.02 2.34 0.44
N LYS A 47 -3.21 1.85 0.02
CA LYS A 47 -3.86 0.68 0.62
C LYS A 47 -3.07 -0.61 0.40
N LEU A 48 -2.25 -0.67 -0.65
CA LEU A 48 -1.40 -1.84 -0.92
C LEU A 48 -0.28 -2.02 0.10
N TYR A 49 0.06 -0.97 0.85
CA TYR A 49 1.16 -0.96 1.82
C TYR A 49 0.67 -1.08 3.28
N ASN A 50 -0.54 -1.62 3.50
CA ASN A 50 -1.07 -1.88 4.84
C ASN A 50 -0.46 -3.15 5.46
N GLY A 51 -0.45 -3.23 6.79
CA GLY A 51 0.05 -4.36 7.55
C GLY A 51 1.52 -4.23 7.92
N ALA A 52 1.83 -3.28 8.80
CA ALA A 52 3.18 -3.13 9.33
C ALA A 52 3.51 -4.28 10.28
N MET A 53 4.62 -4.97 10.05
CA MET A 53 5.13 -6.02 10.93
C MET A 53 5.84 -5.40 12.14
N LEU A 54 5.53 -5.86 13.34
CA LEU A 54 6.23 -5.50 14.56
C LEU A 54 7.44 -6.42 14.73
N VAL A 55 8.63 -5.84 14.74
CA VAL A 55 9.91 -6.55 14.90
C VAL A 55 10.29 -6.56 16.39
N GLY A 56 11.03 -7.58 16.82
CA GLY A 56 11.49 -7.74 18.22
C GLY A 56 10.55 -8.57 19.10
N LEU A 57 9.52 -9.18 18.52
CA LEU A 57 8.63 -10.13 19.19
C LEU A 57 8.96 -11.56 18.75
N ASN A 58 8.65 -12.54 19.61
CA ASN A 58 8.89 -13.97 19.35
C ASN A 58 7.93 -14.61 18.33
N GLY A 59 7.22 -13.80 17.55
CA GLY A 59 6.21 -14.27 16.60
C GLY A 59 5.82 -13.22 15.58
N VAL A 60 5.08 -13.64 14.55
CA VAL A 60 4.61 -12.75 13.49
C VAL A 60 3.43 -11.93 14.02
N VAL A 61 3.67 -10.64 14.24
CA VAL A 61 2.63 -9.69 14.61
C VAL A 61 2.54 -8.61 13.56
N VAL A 62 1.37 -8.48 12.93
CA VAL A 62 1.10 -7.49 11.89
C VAL A 62 -0.03 -6.60 12.33
N LYS A 63 0.21 -5.28 12.31
CA LYS A 63 -0.78 -4.27 12.70
C LYS A 63 -1.36 -3.60 11.46
N SER A 64 -2.68 -3.71 11.31
CA SER A 64 -3.44 -2.92 10.34
C SER A 64 -3.80 -1.53 10.90
N HIS A 65 -4.06 -0.56 10.02
CA HIS A 65 -4.58 0.74 10.44
C HIS A 65 -6.10 0.72 10.65
N GLY A 66 -6.61 1.49 11.60
CA GLY A 66 -8.03 1.45 12.01
C GLY A 66 -9.04 1.87 10.94
N SER A 67 -8.61 2.63 9.92
CA SER A 67 -9.44 3.04 8.77
C SER A 67 -9.26 2.14 7.54
N ALA A 68 -8.75 0.91 7.71
CA ALA A 68 -8.52 -0.03 6.63
C ALA A 68 -9.84 -0.56 6.04
N ASP A 69 -9.94 -0.56 4.71
CA ASP A 69 -11.01 -1.26 4.00
C ASP A 69 -10.66 -2.74 3.79
N GLY A 70 -11.60 -3.53 3.25
CA GLY A 70 -11.40 -4.97 3.05
C GLY A 70 -10.16 -5.33 2.21
N LYS A 71 -9.79 -4.49 1.22
CA LYS A 71 -8.58 -4.69 0.43
C LYS A 71 -7.32 -4.45 1.26
N ALA A 72 -7.29 -3.36 2.01
CA ALA A 72 -6.16 -3.03 2.87
C ALA A 72 -5.98 -4.08 3.99
N TYR A 73 -7.08 -4.63 4.52
CA TYR A 73 -7.04 -5.71 5.50
C TYR A 73 -6.53 -7.02 4.88
N ALA A 74 -6.95 -7.37 3.66
CA ALA A 74 -6.42 -8.51 2.93
C ALA A 74 -4.92 -8.38 2.64
N CYS A 75 -4.44 -7.17 2.33
CA CYS A 75 -2.99 -6.90 2.23
C CYS A 75 -2.27 -7.18 3.56
N ALA A 76 -2.82 -6.72 4.70
CA ALA A 76 -2.21 -6.99 6.00
C ALA A 76 -2.13 -8.49 6.34
N ILE A 77 -3.19 -9.25 6.03
CA ILE A 77 -3.19 -10.72 6.16
C ILE A 77 -2.14 -11.34 5.24
N LYS A 78 -2.04 -10.88 4.00
CA LYS A 78 -1.04 -11.37 3.04
C LYS A 78 0.38 -11.12 3.55
N THR A 79 0.63 -9.97 4.16
CA THR A 79 1.92 -9.68 4.84
C THR A 79 2.18 -10.65 5.97
N ALA A 80 1.19 -10.92 6.84
CA ALA A 80 1.35 -11.88 7.93
C ALA A 80 1.65 -13.30 7.44
N VAL A 81 0.92 -13.78 6.42
CA VAL A 81 1.14 -15.08 5.80
C VAL A 81 2.54 -15.15 5.16
N HIS A 82 2.97 -14.09 4.48
CA HIS A 82 4.30 -14.01 3.90
C HIS A 82 5.37 -14.09 4.99
N SER A 83 5.27 -13.27 6.04
CA SER A 83 6.22 -13.28 7.14
C SER A 83 6.33 -14.64 7.85
N ALA A 84 5.21 -15.34 8.00
CA ALA A 84 5.18 -16.69 8.56
C ALA A 84 5.82 -17.73 7.62
N ARG A 85 5.44 -17.72 6.33
CA ARG A 85 5.96 -18.68 5.33
C ARG A 85 7.47 -18.57 5.13
N TYR A 86 8.00 -17.36 5.16
CA TYR A 86 9.44 -17.12 4.96
C TYR A 86 10.23 -17.06 6.27
N ALA A 87 9.62 -17.42 7.40
CA ALA A 87 10.25 -17.44 8.72
C ALA A 87 11.05 -16.16 9.03
N ILE A 88 10.48 -15.00 8.67
CA ILE A 88 11.17 -13.70 8.73
C ILE A 88 11.69 -13.41 10.15
N VAL A 89 10.92 -13.74 11.18
CA VAL A 89 11.30 -13.54 12.59
C VAL A 89 12.57 -14.34 12.93
N SER A 90 12.61 -15.62 12.56
CA SER A 90 13.78 -16.49 12.78
C SER A 90 15.00 -15.99 12.01
N LYS A 91 14.80 -15.52 10.78
CA LYS A 91 15.88 -14.98 9.95
C LYS A 91 16.50 -13.71 10.56
N ILE A 92 15.66 -12.77 10.99
CA ILE A 92 16.12 -11.56 11.68
C ILE A 92 16.86 -11.91 12.97
N ALA A 93 16.36 -12.86 13.77
CA ALA A 93 17.02 -13.30 15.00
C ALA A 93 18.41 -13.89 14.73
N SER A 94 18.52 -14.76 13.71
CA SER A 94 19.80 -15.35 13.29
C SER A 94 20.84 -14.30 12.91
N GLU A 95 20.46 -13.34 12.07
CA GLU A 95 21.35 -12.28 11.59
C GLU A 95 21.83 -11.37 12.74
N ILE A 96 20.94 -11.03 13.67
CA ILE A 96 21.31 -10.24 14.86
C ILE A 96 22.28 -11.01 15.75
N SER A 97 22.08 -12.33 15.92
CA SER A 97 22.99 -13.17 16.71
C SER A 97 24.36 -13.35 16.06
N GLU A 98 24.47 -13.30 14.73
CA GLU A 98 25.76 -13.37 14.03
C GLU A 98 26.53 -12.04 14.04
N MET A 99 25.85 -10.91 14.28
CA MET A 99 26.47 -9.58 14.39
C MET A 99 26.97 -9.23 15.80
N GLY A 100 26.61 -10.02 16.82
CA GLY A 100 27.02 -9.83 18.22
C GLY A 100 28.18 -10.72 18.62
#